data_AF-A0A8I2H6Y9-F1
#
_entry.id   AF-A0A8I2H6Y9-F1
#
_cell.length_a   1.000
_cell.length_b   1.000
_cell.length_c   1.000
_cell.angle_alpha   90.00
_cell.angle_beta   90.00
_cell.angle_gamma   90.00
#
_symmetry.space_group_name_H-M   'P 1'
#
loop_
_entity.id
_entity.type
_entity.pdbx_description
1 polymer ?
#
loop_
_entity_poly.entity_id
_entity_poly.type
_entity_poly.pdbx_seq_one_letter_code
_entity_poly.pdbx_strand_id
1 'polypeptide(L)'
;MKNKPLLILLGGLTACFCVSARAEVTANIAASSNYYWRGITQTDDGAAVSGGLDYSNESGFYAGTWVSNIDFGDSASYEMDLYAGYAGEIKGMSFDFGYIHYAYPDASGDIDFGEIYAALGWQYFTFKLSHLATAQSDSSTEEDMLYAEVSASFPIFKDSELTLHIGRSSGDTVLEWTGEDDAYMDYGVSLSTQGFTFGLVKTDLDSSDDIKAYVSYGLDFNL
;
A
#
# COMPACT_ATOMS: atom_id res chain seq x y z
N MET A 1 3.36 -3.19 32.66
CA MET A 1 3.81 -2.52 31.41
C MET A 1 3.50 -3.49 30.28
N LYS A 2 2.44 -3.27 29.52
CA LYS A 2 2.07 -4.14 28.38
C LYS A 2 2.86 -3.66 27.17
N ASN A 3 3.73 -4.52 26.64
CA ASN A 3 4.47 -4.25 25.41
C ASN A 3 3.44 -4.15 24.27
N LYS A 4 3.28 -2.96 23.69
CA LYS A 4 2.58 -2.80 22.41
C LYS A 4 3.58 -3.19 21.30
N PRO A 5 3.20 -3.99 20.30
CA PRO A 5 4.10 -4.28 19.17
C PRO A 5 4.40 -2.98 18.41
N LEU A 6 5.66 -2.85 18.01
CA LEU A 6 6.17 -1.78 17.15
C LEU A 6 5.51 -1.94 15.76
N LEU A 7 4.76 -0.93 15.33
CA LEU A 7 4.18 -0.87 13.98
C LEU A 7 5.31 -0.62 12.97
N ILE A 8 5.33 -1.37 11.86
CA ILE A 8 6.24 -1.14 10.74
C ILE A 8 5.37 -1.13 9.49
N LEU A 9 5.15 0.06 8.92
CA LEU A 9 4.43 0.24 7.66
C LEU A 9 5.36 -0.21 6.51
N LEU A 10 5.14 -1.39 5.94
CA LEU A 10 5.66 -1.69 4.60
C LEU A 10 4.81 -0.96 3.56
N GLY A 11 5.44 -0.46 2.50
CA GLY A 11 4.88 0.37 1.43
C GLY A 11 3.81 -0.26 0.53
N GLY A 12 2.91 -1.06 1.08
CA GLY A 12 1.59 -1.35 0.51
C GLY A 12 0.61 -1.22 1.66
N LEU A 13 -0.49 -0.48 1.47
CA LEU A 13 -1.50 -0.15 2.47
C LEU A 13 -2.07 -1.43 3.14
N THR A 14 -1.30 -1.98 4.09
CA THR A 14 -1.66 -3.12 4.93
C THR A 14 -2.21 -2.47 6.18
N ALA A 15 -3.53 -2.34 6.26
CA ALA A 15 -4.18 -1.82 7.44
C ALA A 15 -3.77 -2.66 8.65
N CYS A 16 -3.04 -2.03 9.57
CA CYS A 16 -2.66 -2.66 10.81
C CYS A 16 -3.81 -2.48 11.82
N PHE A 17 -4.36 -3.60 12.30
CA PHE A 17 -5.48 -3.62 13.22
C PHE A 17 -5.03 -3.23 14.64
N CYS A 18 -5.05 -1.93 14.96
CA CYS A 18 -5.05 -1.48 16.34
C CYS A 18 -6.49 -1.20 16.78
N VAL A 19 -7.09 -2.11 17.57
CA VAL A 19 -8.27 -1.75 18.37
C VAL A 19 -7.77 -0.89 19.54
N SER A 20 -7.59 0.40 19.28
CA SER A 20 -7.29 1.37 20.33
C SER A 20 -8.55 1.60 21.17
N ALA A 21 -8.38 1.70 22.49
CA ALA A 21 -9.46 1.94 23.45
C ALA A 21 -9.80 3.44 23.60
N ARG A 22 -9.50 4.24 22.56
CA ARG A 22 -9.78 5.67 22.41
C ARG A 22 -9.60 6.10 20.97
N ALA A 23 -10.24 7.22 20.59
CA ALA A 23 -9.89 7.90 19.35
C ALA A 23 -8.42 8.34 19.39
N GLU A 24 -7.66 7.99 18.36
CA GLU A 24 -6.21 8.19 18.31
C GLU A 24 -5.86 8.87 16.99
N VAL A 25 -5.02 9.91 17.08
CA VAL A 25 -4.41 10.54 15.91
C VAL A 25 -2.94 10.14 15.89
N THR A 26 -2.50 9.55 14.79
CA THR A 26 -1.09 9.21 14.58
C THR A 26 -0.56 9.94 13.36
N ALA A 27 0.76 10.15 13.35
CA ALA A 27 1.51 10.63 12.19
C ALA A 27 2.57 9.60 11.84
N ASN A 28 2.92 9.49 10.56
CA ASN A 28 3.98 8.63 10.09
C ASN A 28 4.89 9.36 9.10
N ILE A 29 6.15 8.92 9.02
CA ILE A 29 7.12 9.37 8.01
C ILE A 29 8.01 8.20 7.60
N ALA A 30 8.34 8.10 6.32
CA ALA A 30 9.27 7.11 5.81
C ALA A 30 10.17 7.66 4.71
N ALA A 31 11.30 7.00 4.53
CA ALA A 31 12.17 7.15 3.36
C ALA A 31 12.45 5.77 2.78
N SER A 32 12.42 5.66 1.45
CA SER A 32 12.70 4.42 0.72
C SER A 32 13.65 4.69 -0.45
N SER A 33 14.45 3.70 -0.82
CA SER A 33 15.26 3.77 -2.04
C SER A 33 14.40 3.72 -3.31
N ASN A 34 13.15 3.27 -3.20
CA ASN A 34 12.15 3.24 -4.27
C ASN A 34 10.73 3.16 -3.68
N TYR A 35 9.75 3.78 -4.33
CA TYR A 35 8.34 3.54 -4.07
C TYR A 35 7.78 2.53 -5.08
N TYR A 36 7.47 1.32 -4.62
CA TYR A 36 6.80 0.30 -5.43
C TYR A 36 5.31 0.23 -5.11
N TRP A 37 4.47 0.28 -6.12
CA TRP A 37 3.04 0.00 -6.04
C TRP A 37 2.71 -1.20 -6.92
N ARG A 38 2.23 -2.30 -6.30
CA ARG A 38 1.93 -3.58 -6.99
C ARG A 38 3.10 -4.09 -7.85
N GLY A 39 4.32 -3.92 -7.36
CA GLY A 39 5.54 -4.29 -8.05
C GLY A 39 6.10 -3.28 -9.05
N ILE A 40 5.37 -2.22 -9.39
CA ILE A 40 5.77 -1.19 -10.36
C ILE A 40 6.32 0.04 -9.62
N THR A 41 7.47 0.55 -10.04
CA THR A 41 8.04 1.78 -9.46
C THR A 41 7.16 2.99 -9.76
N GLN A 42 6.99 3.84 -8.76
CA GLN A 42 6.27 5.11 -8.85
C GLN A 42 7.23 6.31 -8.84
N THR A 43 8.54 6.05 -8.76
CA THR A 43 9.59 7.07 -8.63
C THR A 43 10.72 6.89 -9.64
N ASP A 44 10.44 6.21 -10.76
CA ASP A 44 11.42 5.84 -11.80
C ASP A 44 12.73 5.25 -11.23
N ASP A 45 12.60 4.25 -10.37
CA ASP A 45 13.72 3.63 -9.64
C ASP A 45 14.53 4.58 -8.71
N GLY A 46 14.01 5.79 -8.47
CA GLY A 46 14.54 6.81 -7.57
C GLY A 46 13.99 6.72 -6.14
N ALA A 47 14.60 7.49 -5.22
CA ALA A 47 14.22 7.49 -3.81
C ALA A 47 12.85 8.17 -3.55
N ALA A 48 12.16 7.71 -2.52
CA ALA A 48 10.88 8.25 -2.07
C ALA A 48 10.94 8.69 -0.62
N VAL A 49 10.28 9.81 -0.31
CA VAL A 49 9.97 10.25 1.04
C VAL A 49 8.46 10.37 1.13
N SER A 50 7.90 9.77 2.18
CA SER A 50 6.48 9.75 2.39
C SER A 50 6.09 10.01 3.83
N GLY A 51 4.83 10.32 4.05
CA GLY A 51 4.27 10.49 5.39
C GLY A 51 2.77 10.73 5.35
N GLY A 52 2.16 10.65 6.52
CA GLY A 52 0.71 10.71 6.62
C GLY A 52 0.19 11.06 8.01
N LEU A 53 -1.12 11.25 8.07
CA LEU A 53 -1.90 11.43 9.28
C LEU A 53 -3.07 10.47 9.28
N ASP A 54 -3.27 9.79 10.40
CA ASP A 54 -4.33 8.81 10.58
C ASP A 54 -5.19 9.19 11.79
N TYR A 55 -6.49 9.02 11.64
CA TYR A 55 -7.47 9.02 12.72
C TYR A 55 -8.11 7.64 12.80
N SER A 56 -8.16 7.06 13.99
CA SER A 56 -8.91 5.83 14.27
C SER A 56 -9.77 5.98 15.51
N ASN A 57 -10.86 5.23 15.59
CA ASN A 57 -11.78 5.20 16.72
C ASN A 57 -12.06 3.76 17.17
N GLU A 58 -12.46 3.59 18.44
CA GLU A 58 -12.91 2.34 19.06
C GLU A 58 -14.03 1.64 18.29
N SER A 59 -14.84 2.38 17.51
CA SER A 59 -15.85 1.77 16.66
C SER A 59 -15.23 0.90 15.58
N GLY A 60 -13.97 1.11 15.19
CA GLY A 60 -13.33 0.51 14.03
C GLY A 60 -13.31 1.42 12.81
N PHE A 61 -14.02 2.56 12.86
CA PHE A 61 -13.92 3.57 11.82
C PHE A 61 -12.53 4.24 11.85
N TYR A 62 -11.96 4.45 10.67
CA TYR A 62 -10.75 5.24 10.49
C TYR A 62 -10.84 6.11 9.24
N ALA A 63 -10.01 7.15 9.20
CA ALA A 63 -9.75 7.96 8.02
C ALA A 63 -8.34 8.53 8.11
N GLY A 64 -7.72 8.78 6.97
CA GLY A 64 -6.36 9.31 6.94
C GLY A 64 -5.98 9.89 5.59
N THR A 65 -4.74 10.36 5.56
CA THR A 65 -4.09 10.85 4.35
C THR A 65 -2.64 10.42 4.33
N TRP A 66 -2.13 10.18 3.13
CA TRP A 66 -0.74 9.85 2.89
C TRP A 66 -0.24 10.65 1.70
N VAL A 67 1.03 11.03 1.70
CA VAL A 67 1.67 11.80 0.64
C VAL A 67 3.05 11.23 0.37
N SER A 68 3.45 11.14 -0.89
CA SER A 68 4.81 10.82 -1.32
C SER A 68 5.19 11.55 -2.58
N ASN A 69 6.49 11.75 -2.80
CA ASN A 69 6.97 12.07 -4.13
C ASN A 69 6.81 10.88 -5.08
N ILE A 70 6.61 11.20 -6.36
CA ILE A 70 6.52 10.28 -7.50
C ILE A 70 7.38 10.81 -8.66
N ASP A 71 7.61 9.98 -9.66
CA ASP A 71 8.19 10.34 -10.95
C ASP A 71 7.61 9.40 -12.02
N PHE A 72 6.69 9.93 -12.82
CA PHE A 72 6.07 9.23 -13.96
C PHE A 72 6.69 9.65 -15.29
N GLY A 73 7.79 10.42 -15.27
CA GLY A 73 8.39 11.00 -16.48
C GLY A 73 7.61 12.19 -17.07
N ASP A 74 6.66 12.75 -16.32
CA ASP A 74 5.84 13.90 -16.69
C ASP A 74 5.88 15.05 -15.65
N SER A 75 4.81 15.84 -15.53
CA SER A 75 4.77 16.97 -14.60
C SER A 75 4.34 16.60 -13.18
N ALA A 76 3.74 15.43 -12.97
CA ALA A 76 3.27 15.01 -11.66
C ALA A 76 4.49 14.72 -10.76
N SER A 77 4.53 15.35 -9.58
CA SER A 77 5.69 15.22 -8.68
C SER A 77 5.35 14.66 -7.31
N TYR A 78 4.06 14.61 -6.95
CA TYR A 78 3.60 13.96 -5.75
C TYR A 78 2.22 13.34 -5.89
N GLU A 79 2.01 12.29 -5.12
CA GLU A 79 0.72 11.65 -4.90
C GLU A 79 0.20 12.06 -3.51
N MET A 80 -1.10 12.30 -3.42
CA MET A 80 -1.82 12.52 -2.17
C MET A 80 -3.01 11.57 -2.09
N ASP A 81 -2.96 10.68 -1.12
CA ASP A 81 -4.02 9.74 -0.84
C ASP A 81 -4.95 10.27 0.23
N LEU A 82 -6.24 9.99 0.04
CA LEU A 82 -7.29 10.16 1.04
C LEU A 82 -8.04 8.85 1.20
N TYR A 83 -8.09 8.33 2.42
CA TYR A 83 -8.77 7.07 2.67
C TYR A 83 -9.66 7.12 3.90
N ALA A 84 -10.70 6.30 3.86
CA ALA A 84 -11.54 6.02 5.01
C ALA A 84 -12.08 4.60 4.93
N GLY A 85 -12.27 3.98 6.08
CA GLY A 85 -12.71 2.60 6.13
C GLY A 85 -13.17 2.18 7.51
N TYR A 86 -13.42 0.88 7.63
CA TYR A 86 -13.82 0.26 8.86
C TYR A 86 -13.09 -1.06 9.04
N ALA A 87 -12.35 -1.15 10.14
CA ALA A 87 -11.50 -2.26 10.49
C ALA A 87 -11.92 -2.87 11.82
N GLY A 88 -11.76 -4.18 11.98
CA GLY A 88 -12.04 -4.86 13.24
C GLY A 88 -11.56 -6.30 13.27
N GLU A 89 -11.86 -6.98 14.38
CA GLU A 89 -11.53 -8.39 14.57
C GLU A 89 -12.73 -9.16 15.11
N ILE A 90 -13.01 -10.32 14.52
CA ILE A 90 -14.04 -11.26 14.96
C ILE A 90 -13.42 -12.64 15.09
N LYS A 91 -13.34 -13.15 16.33
CA LYS A 91 -12.88 -14.51 16.64
C LYS A 91 -11.49 -14.84 16.06
N GLY A 92 -10.55 -13.90 16.12
CA GLY A 92 -9.18 -14.09 15.61
C GLY A 92 -9.03 -13.97 14.09
N MET A 93 -10.07 -13.51 13.40
CA MET A 93 -10.01 -13.07 12.01
C MET A 93 -10.20 -11.56 11.97
N SER A 94 -9.23 -10.85 11.41
CA SER A 94 -9.36 -9.41 11.18
C SER A 94 -10.02 -9.15 9.83
N PHE A 95 -10.73 -8.04 9.73
CA PHE A 95 -11.37 -7.59 8.50
C PHE A 95 -11.22 -6.09 8.36
N ASP A 96 -10.99 -5.64 7.13
CA ASP A 96 -10.96 -4.23 6.77
C ASP A 96 -11.69 -4.05 5.46
N PHE A 97 -12.46 -2.99 5.34
CA PHE A 97 -13.00 -2.54 4.06
C PHE A 97 -13.00 -1.02 4.04
N GLY A 98 -12.69 -0.46 2.89
CA GLY A 98 -12.50 0.96 2.79
C GLY A 98 -12.57 1.46 1.35
N TYR A 99 -12.38 2.76 1.26
CA TYR A 99 -12.20 3.47 0.02
C TYR A 99 -10.92 4.31 0.14
N ILE A 100 -10.16 4.33 -0.94
CA ILE A 100 -8.99 5.19 -1.12
C ILE A 100 -9.17 5.99 -2.39
N HIS A 101 -8.80 7.26 -2.34
CA HIS A 101 -8.71 8.15 -3.48
C HIS A 101 -7.25 8.56 -3.64
N TYR A 102 -6.68 8.24 -4.80
CA TYR A 102 -5.34 8.63 -5.21
C TYR A 102 -5.47 9.93 -6.00
N ALA A 103 -4.92 11.01 -5.48
CA ALA A 103 -4.97 12.33 -6.11
C ALA A 103 -3.57 12.79 -6.52
N TYR A 104 -3.48 13.45 -7.67
CA TYR A 104 -2.23 13.95 -8.24
C TYR A 104 -2.36 15.45 -8.57
N PRO A 105 -2.37 16.33 -7.55
CA PRO A 105 -2.87 17.70 -7.73
C PRO A 105 -1.96 18.61 -8.57
N ASP A 106 -0.72 18.19 -8.86
CA ASP A 106 0.21 18.90 -9.74
C ASP A 106 0.43 18.20 -11.10
N ALA A 107 -0.33 17.14 -11.37
CA ALA A 107 -0.38 16.55 -12.70
C ALA A 107 -0.95 17.55 -13.71
N SER A 108 -0.49 17.43 -14.96
CA SER A 108 -0.98 18.29 -16.05
C SER A 108 -2.33 17.84 -16.61
N GLY A 109 -2.76 16.62 -16.30
CA GLY A 109 -4.03 16.02 -16.68
C GLY A 109 -4.83 15.53 -15.48
N ASP A 110 -6.08 15.13 -15.73
CA ASP A 110 -7.02 14.62 -14.74
C ASP A 110 -6.77 13.10 -14.55
N ILE A 111 -5.77 12.77 -13.74
CA ILE A 111 -5.29 11.39 -13.53
C ILE A 111 -5.72 10.78 -12.19
N ASP A 112 -6.55 11.46 -11.40
CA ASP A 112 -7.01 10.94 -10.12
C ASP A 112 -7.89 9.69 -10.30
N PHE A 113 -7.80 8.77 -9.36
CA PHE A 113 -8.67 7.60 -9.33
C PHE A 113 -9.00 7.18 -7.90
N GLY A 114 -9.87 6.20 -7.76
CA GLY A 114 -10.31 5.72 -6.46
C GLY A 114 -10.65 4.25 -6.48
N GLU A 115 -10.32 3.56 -5.39
CA GLU A 115 -10.55 2.13 -5.24
C GLU A 115 -11.38 1.85 -3.99
N ILE A 116 -12.32 0.93 -4.11
CA ILE A 116 -12.86 0.23 -2.96
C ILE A 116 -12.03 -1.02 -2.69
N TYR A 117 -11.86 -1.38 -1.42
CA TYR A 117 -11.13 -2.60 -1.07
C TYR A 117 -11.77 -3.32 0.10
N ALA A 118 -11.43 -4.60 0.20
CA ALA A 118 -11.71 -5.45 1.35
C ALA A 118 -10.51 -6.37 1.63
N ALA A 119 -10.16 -6.51 2.90
CA ALA A 119 -9.09 -7.38 3.36
C ALA A 119 -9.56 -8.27 4.52
N LEU A 120 -9.00 -9.47 4.57
CA LEU A 120 -9.19 -10.44 5.66
C LEU A 120 -7.82 -10.91 6.14
N GLY A 121 -7.59 -10.84 7.45
CA GLY A 121 -6.39 -11.37 8.10
C GLY A 121 -6.71 -12.60 8.94
N TRP A 122 -5.87 -13.63 8.83
CA TRP A 122 -5.97 -14.83 9.66
C TRP A 122 -4.58 -15.43 9.93
N GLN A 123 -4.20 -15.45 11.22
CA GLN A 123 -2.87 -15.88 11.66
C GLN A 123 -1.77 -15.06 10.97
N TYR A 124 -0.94 -15.71 10.17
CA TYR A 124 0.15 -15.09 9.42
C TYR A 124 -0.30 -14.54 8.06
N PHE A 125 -1.52 -14.87 7.62
CA PHE A 125 -1.97 -14.57 6.26
C PHE A 125 -2.88 -13.34 6.21
N THR A 126 -2.72 -12.55 5.15
CA THR A 126 -3.63 -11.49 4.76
C THR A 126 -4.05 -11.73 3.31
N PHE A 127 -5.35 -11.61 3.04
CA PHE A 127 -5.91 -11.58 1.69
C PHE A 127 -6.57 -10.23 1.48
N LYS A 128 -6.31 -9.56 0.35
CA LYS A 128 -6.94 -8.28 0.01
C LYS A 128 -7.38 -8.26 -1.45
N LEU A 129 -8.54 -7.67 -1.67
CA LEU A 129 -9.07 -7.32 -2.98
C LEU A 129 -9.25 -5.81 -3.05
N SER A 130 -8.80 -5.20 -4.13
CA SER A 130 -9.03 -3.78 -4.45
C SER A 130 -9.62 -3.69 -5.84
N HIS A 131 -10.66 -2.88 -6.02
CA HIS A 131 -11.33 -2.68 -7.29
C HIS A 131 -11.44 -1.19 -7.57
N LEU A 132 -11.07 -0.81 -8.79
CA LEU A 132 -11.24 0.54 -9.29
C LEU A 132 -12.71 0.91 -9.29
N ALA A 133 -13.05 1.95 -8.55
CA ALA A 133 -14.42 2.40 -8.33
C ALA A 133 -14.72 3.71 -9.08
N THR A 134 -13.69 4.51 -9.34
CA THR A 134 -13.76 5.76 -10.09
C THR A 134 -12.43 6.00 -10.77
N ALA A 135 -12.45 6.47 -12.02
CA ALA A 135 -11.27 6.99 -12.70
C ALA A 135 -11.59 8.31 -13.41
N GLN A 136 -10.67 9.27 -13.34
CA GLN A 136 -10.73 10.46 -14.21
C GLN A 136 -10.25 10.13 -15.62
N SER A 137 -10.57 11.00 -16.58
CA SER A 137 -10.45 10.70 -18.01
C SER A 137 -9.02 10.48 -18.49
N ASP A 138 -8.02 11.10 -17.86
CA ASP A 138 -6.62 10.90 -18.21
C ASP A 138 -5.98 9.78 -17.37
N SER A 139 -6.67 9.27 -16.35
CA SER A 139 -6.25 8.11 -15.56
C SER A 139 -6.49 6.82 -16.34
N SER A 140 -7.74 6.57 -16.74
CA SER A 140 -8.12 5.44 -17.57
C SER A 140 -9.43 5.73 -18.28
N THR A 141 -9.58 5.23 -19.52
CA THR A 141 -10.87 5.30 -20.22
C THR A 141 -11.82 4.18 -19.84
N GLU A 142 -11.31 3.20 -19.11
CA GLU A 142 -12.03 2.05 -18.58
C GLU A 142 -12.01 2.10 -17.05
N GLU A 143 -13.07 1.63 -16.38
CA GLU A 143 -13.10 1.49 -14.92
C GLU A 143 -12.95 0.02 -14.48
N ASP A 144 -12.35 -0.81 -15.34
CA ASP A 144 -12.14 -2.23 -15.09
C ASP A 144 -10.70 -2.48 -14.63
N MET A 145 -10.50 -2.47 -13.31
CA MET A 145 -9.30 -3.00 -12.67
C MET A 145 -9.66 -3.73 -11.38
N LEU A 146 -9.08 -4.90 -11.21
CA LEU A 146 -9.08 -5.69 -9.99
C LEU A 146 -7.64 -6.01 -9.59
N TYR A 147 -7.31 -5.79 -8.33
CA TYR A 147 -6.09 -6.27 -7.71
C TYR A 147 -6.41 -7.25 -6.59
N ALA A 148 -5.83 -8.44 -6.65
CA ALA A 148 -5.96 -9.47 -5.63
C ALA A 148 -4.59 -9.85 -5.09
N GLU A 149 -4.41 -9.81 -3.77
CA GLU A 149 -3.14 -10.15 -3.13
C GLU A 149 -3.31 -11.13 -1.95
N VAL A 150 -2.23 -11.89 -1.74
CA VAL A 150 -2.02 -12.71 -0.54
C VAL A 150 -0.63 -12.42 0.00
N SER A 151 -0.58 -12.08 1.28
CA SER A 151 0.66 -11.89 2.02
C SER A 151 0.75 -12.84 3.21
N ALA A 152 1.96 -13.27 3.56
CA ALA A 152 2.25 -14.10 4.73
C ALA A 152 3.40 -13.50 5.55
N SER A 153 3.12 -13.05 6.77
CA SER A 153 4.06 -12.38 7.67
C SER A 153 4.42 -13.27 8.86
N PHE A 154 5.71 -13.57 9.01
CA PHE A 154 6.24 -14.45 10.06
C PHE A 154 7.19 -13.72 10.99
N PRO A 155 6.95 -13.71 12.30
CA PRO A 155 7.96 -13.30 13.28
C PRO A 155 9.13 -14.28 13.24
N ILE A 156 10.32 -13.83 12.87
CA ILE A 156 11.49 -14.71 12.74
C ILE A 156 12.51 -14.53 13.87
N PHE A 157 12.75 -13.27 14.27
CA PHE A 157 13.67 -12.90 15.34
C PHE A 157 12.99 -11.85 16.24
N LYS A 158 13.67 -11.47 17.32
CA LYS A 158 13.17 -10.41 18.18
C LYS A 158 13.06 -9.11 17.37
N ASP A 159 11.87 -8.52 17.35
CA ASP A 159 11.57 -7.28 16.64
C ASP A 159 11.89 -7.36 15.13
N SER A 160 11.73 -8.57 14.53
CA SER A 160 11.90 -8.79 13.09
C SER A 160 10.79 -9.65 12.49
N GLU A 161 10.34 -9.28 11.31
CA GLU A 161 9.29 -9.97 10.55
C GLU A 161 9.75 -10.26 9.12
N LEU A 162 9.52 -11.49 8.65
CA LEU A 162 9.67 -11.89 7.25
C LEU A 162 8.30 -11.90 6.59
N THR A 163 8.13 -11.14 5.52
CA THR A 163 6.89 -11.12 4.73
C THR A 163 7.14 -11.73 3.35
N LEU A 164 6.23 -12.61 2.94
CA LEU A 164 6.12 -13.12 1.57
C LEU A 164 4.86 -12.53 0.95
N HIS A 165 4.92 -12.14 -0.31
CA HIS A 165 3.82 -11.50 -1.03
C HIS A 165 3.67 -12.09 -2.43
N ILE A 166 2.41 -12.25 -2.85
CA ILE A 166 2.02 -12.46 -4.23
C ILE A 166 0.75 -11.67 -4.53
N GLY A 167 0.74 -10.94 -5.64
CA GLY A 167 -0.37 -10.14 -6.10
C GLY A 167 -0.65 -10.34 -7.58
N ARG A 168 -1.88 -10.02 -7.98
CA ARG A 168 -2.34 -10.06 -9.37
C ARG A 168 -3.16 -8.82 -9.67
N SER A 169 -2.72 -8.03 -10.64
CA SER A 169 -3.50 -6.97 -11.27
C SER A 169 -4.16 -7.50 -12.54
N SER A 170 -5.42 -7.16 -12.80
CA SER A 170 -6.13 -7.52 -14.03
C SER A 170 -7.21 -6.50 -14.41
N GLY A 171 -7.49 -6.37 -15.70
CA GLY A 171 -8.55 -5.53 -16.26
C GLY A 171 -8.03 -4.61 -17.37
N ASP A 172 -8.94 -3.97 -18.10
CA ASP A 172 -8.57 -3.13 -19.25
C ASP A 172 -7.73 -1.91 -18.84
N THR A 173 -7.95 -1.34 -17.65
CA THR A 173 -7.09 -0.27 -17.10
C THR A 173 -5.65 -0.75 -16.89
N VAL A 174 -5.44 -2.04 -16.56
CA VAL A 174 -4.08 -2.60 -16.42
C VAL A 174 -3.36 -2.63 -17.76
N LEU A 175 -4.07 -2.97 -18.84
CA LEU A 175 -3.54 -2.89 -20.20
C LEU A 175 -3.18 -1.45 -20.57
N GLU A 176 -4.04 -0.48 -20.25
CA GLU A 176 -3.77 0.94 -20.51
C GLU A 176 -2.53 1.45 -19.78
N TRP A 177 -2.36 1.10 -18.50
CA TRP A 177 -1.26 1.58 -17.68
C TRP A 177 0.07 0.90 -17.96
N THR A 178 0.05 -0.40 -18.24
CA THR A 178 1.29 -1.16 -18.51
C THR A 178 1.68 -1.13 -19.99
N GLY A 179 0.71 -0.97 -20.89
CA GLY A 179 0.93 -1.03 -22.33
C GLY A 179 1.28 -2.43 -22.86
N GLU A 180 1.13 -3.48 -22.05
CA GLU A 180 1.57 -4.85 -22.37
C GLU A 180 0.40 -5.83 -22.38
N ASP A 181 -0.07 -6.24 -21.20
CA ASP A 181 -1.10 -7.25 -21.00
C ASP A 181 -2.22 -6.71 -20.11
N ASP A 182 -3.42 -7.27 -20.26
CA ASP A 182 -4.59 -6.95 -19.42
C ASP A 182 -4.44 -7.49 -17.99
N ALA A 183 -3.34 -8.18 -17.68
CA ALA A 183 -3.09 -8.65 -16.35
C ALA A 183 -1.65 -9.12 -16.13
N TYR A 184 -1.12 -8.89 -14.93
CA TYR A 184 0.22 -9.31 -14.53
C TYR A 184 0.25 -9.79 -13.07
N MET A 185 1.35 -10.41 -12.68
CA MET A 185 1.65 -10.88 -11.33
C MET A 185 2.79 -10.06 -10.73
N ASP A 186 2.68 -9.75 -9.44
CA ASP A 186 3.76 -9.19 -8.65
C ASP A 186 4.12 -10.09 -7.46
N TYR A 187 5.40 -10.08 -7.09
CA TYR A 187 6.00 -10.96 -6.10
C TYR A 187 6.89 -10.16 -5.18
N GLY A 188 6.84 -10.46 -3.88
CA GLY A 188 7.65 -9.78 -2.89
C GLY A 188 8.18 -10.71 -1.80
N VAL A 189 9.39 -10.39 -1.33
CA VAL A 189 9.91 -10.89 -0.05
C VAL A 189 10.58 -9.75 0.69
N SER A 190 10.30 -9.59 1.98
CA SER A 190 10.90 -8.52 2.78
C SER A 190 11.22 -8.97 4.19
N LEU A 191 12.27 -8.37 4.75
CA LEU A 191 12.66 -8.48 6.14
C LEU A 191 12.57 -7.10 6.78
N SER A 192 11.68 -6.97 7.76
CA SER A 192 11.51 -5.74 8.52
C SER A 192 12.08 -5.89 9.92
N THR A 193 12.80 -4.88 10.41
CA THR A 193 13.28 -4.83 11.80
C THR A 193 13.58 -3.41 12.24
N GLN A 194 13.09 -3.04 13.43
CA GLN A 194 13.40 -1.74 14.07
C GLN A 194 13.20 -0.53 13.15
N GLY A 195 12.10 -0.53 12.38
CA GLY A 195 11.76 0.52 11.42
C GLY A 195 12.44 0.39 10.05
N PHE A 196 13.47 -0.43 9.90
CA PHE A 196 14.05 -0.75 8.59
C PHE A 196 13.28 -1.87 7.90
N THR A 197 13.21 -1.81 6.58
CA THR A 197 12.76 -2.89 5.72
C THR A 197 13.77 -3.11 4.61
N PHE A 198 14.15 -4.36 4.36
CA PHE A 198 14.93 -4.77 3.20
C PHE A 198 14.08 -5.71 2.38
N GLY A 199 13.88 -5.42 1.10
CA GLY A 199 12.97 -6.20 0.26
C GLY A 199 13.50 -6.48 -1.13
N LEU A 200 12.95 -7.53 -1.71
CA LEU A 200 13.02 -7.83 -3.12
C LEU A 200 11.61 -7.82 -3.70
N VAL A 201 11.49 -7.30 -4.92
CA VAL A 201 10.24 -7.23 -5.66
C VAL A 201 10.48 -7.63 -7.11
N LYS A 202 9.47 -8.20 -7.75
CA LYS A 202 9.49 -8.61 -9.16
C LYS A 202 8.08 -8.62 -9.73
N THR A 203 7.93 -8.28 -11.01
CA THR A 203 6.72 -8.58 -11.79
C THR A 203 7.00 -9.63 -12.87
N ASP A 204 5.95 -10.11 -13.54
CA ASP A 204 6.06 -10.92 -14.77
C ASP A 204 5.83 -10.11 -16.07
N LEU A 205 5.65 -8.79 -15.97
CA LEU A 205 5.67 -7.84 -17.09
C LEU A 205 7.04 -7.83 -17.80
N ASP A 206 7.04 -7.78 -19.13
CA ASP A 206 8.25 -7.79 -19.97
C ASP A 206 9.10 -6.52 -19.75
N SER A 207 8.49 -5.35 -19.49
CA SER A 207 9.23 -4.10 -19.20
C SER A 207 9.88 -4.07 -17.81
N SER A 208 9.48 -4.93 -16.89
CA SER A 208 9.87 -4.87 -15.47
C SER A 208 10.07 -6.25 -14.83
N ASP A 209 10.54 -7.24 -15.60
CA ASP A 209 10.71 -8.61 -15.12
C ASP A 209 11.96 -8.83 -14.23
N ASP A 210 12.86 -7.84 -14.14
CA ASP A 210 14.03 -7.95 -13.29
C ASP A 210 13.65 -7.97 -11.79
N ILE A 211 14.38 -8.76 -11.00
CA ILE A 211 14.30 -8.67 -9.54
C ILE A 211 14.94 -7.35 -9.11
N LYS A 212 14.18 -6.51 -8.43
CA LYS A 212 14.65 -5.26 -7.85
C LYS A 212 14.75 -5.37 -6.34
N ALA A 213 15.71 -4.66 -5.76
CA ALA A 213 15.91 -4.59 -4.32
C ALA A 213 15.58 -3.19 -3.81
N TYR A 214 15.00 -3.10 -2.62
CA TYR A 214 14.76 -1.84 -1.95
C TYR A 214 15.13 -1.89 -0.48
N VAL A 215 15.41 -0.71 0.07
CA VAL A 215 15.55 -0.49 1.51
C VAL A 215 14.67 0.69 1.89
N SER A 216 13.97 0.58 3.01
CA SER A 216 13.22 1.68 3.59
C SER A 216 13.43 1.80 5.09
N TYR A 217 13.10 2.98 5.62
CA TYR A 217 13.06 3.28 7.03
C TYR A 217 11.82 4.10 7.36
N GLY A 218 11.04 3.66 8.34
CA GLY A 218 9.79 4.31 8.77
C GLY A 218 9.74 4.60 10.27
N LEU A 219 8.98 5.63 10.63
CA LEU A 219 8.70 6.06 11.99
C LEU A 219 7.22 6.42 12.15
N ASP A 220 6.66 6.06 13.31
CA ASP A 220 5.31 6.41 13.72
C ASP A 220 5.32 7.26 15.00
N PHE A 221 4.40 8.21 15.07
CA PHE A 221 4.24 9.15 16.18
C PHE A 221 2.77 9.16 16.64
N ASN A 222 2.56 9.12 17.95
CA ASN A 222 1.26 9.41 18.54
C ASN A 222 1.18 10.91 18.83
N LEU A 223 0.08 11.55 18.42
CA LEU A 223 -0.14 13.00 18.59
C LEU A 223 -0.94 13.35 19.86
#